data_AF-A0A973L9J8-F1
#
_entry.id   AF-A0A973L9J8-F1
#
_cell.length_a   1.000
_cell.length_b   1.000
_cell.length_c   1.000
_cell.angle_alpha   90.00
_cell.angle_beta   90.00
_cell.angle_gamma   90.00
#
_symmetry.space_group_name_H-M   'P 1'
#
loop_
_entity.id
_entity.type
_entity.pdbx_description
1 polymer ?
#
loop_
_entity_poly.entity_id
_entity_poly.type
_entity_poly.pdbx_seq_one_letter_code
_entity_poly.pdbx_strand_id
1 'polypeptide(L)'
;MSWLMGTEADDRRARSTGTALLIAALGLSAWIIYLGAALPNQGPAQDWNTTWTGIDTWQLTWAGLDVFEVAGLTATGYLVRRSHRQTRTAALLAAPVFVIDGWFDMLTAASRSDLAVSLALLAVAELPAAAVLLLVARKARQFETGEQPAAADERPQLGEKAVDELGNESGG
;
A
#
# COMPACT_ATOMS: atom_id res chain seq x y z
N MET A 1 27.44 -16.82 -17.76
CA MET A 1 26.06 -17.31 -17.62
C MET A 1 25.43 -16.84 -16.29
N SER A 2 25.35 -15.53 -16.04
CA SER A 2 24.73 -14.95 -14.83
C SER A 2 23.65 -13.90 -15.13
N TRP A 3 23.47 -13.54 -16.41
CA TRP A 3 22.55 -12.47 -16.84
C TRP A 3 21.08 -12.92 -16.93
N LEU A 4 20.82 -14.24 -17.04
CA LEU A 4 19.46 -14.80 -17.10
C LEU A 4 18.73 -14.90 -15.75
N MET A 5 19.45 -14.79 -14.61
CA MET A 5 18.79 -14.87 -13.29
C MET A 5 18.18 -13.54 -12.84
N GLY A 6 18.59 -12.40 -13.41
CA GLY A 6 18.11 -11.09 -12.99
C GLY A 6 16.62 -10.90 -13.23
N THR A 7 16.11 -11.37 -14.37
CA THR A 7 14.70 -11.19 -14.75
C THR A 7 13.78 -12.16 -14.02
N GLU A 8 14.14 -13.44 -13.94
CA GLU A 8 13.29 -14.44 -13.29
C GLU A 8 13.25 -14.33 -11.76
N ALA A 9 14.35 -13.89 -11.14
CA ALA A 9 14.39 -13.71 -9.68
C ALA A 9 13.57 -12.49 -9.26
N ASP A 10 13.62 -11.40 -10.01
CA ASP A 10 12.81 -10.20 -9.74
C ASP A 10 11.32 -10.45 -9.99
N ASP A 11 10.98 -11.20 -11.04
CA ASP A 11 9.60 -11.64 -11.30
C ASP A 11 9.04 -12.54 -10.19
N ARG A 12 9.84 -13.48 -9.68
CA ARG A 12 9.47 -14.35 -8.56
C ARG A 12 9.29 -13.55 -7.28
N ARG A 13 10.18 -12.58 -7.02
CA ARG A 13 10.08 -11.68 -5.86
C ARG A 13 8.85 -10.80 -5.92
N ALA A 14 8.54 -10.22 -7.09
CA ALA A 14 7.32 -9.42 -7.28
C ALA A 14 6.05 -10.26 -7.05
N ARG A 15 5.99 -11.47 -7.62
CA ARG A 15 4.88 -12.41 -7.41
C ARG A 15 4.76 -12.87 -5.96
N SER A 16 5.88 -13.11 -5.28
CA SER A 16 5.92 -13.48 -3.86
C SER A 16 5.42 -12.34 -2.98
N THR A 17 5.86 -11.10 -3.22
CA THR A 17 5.39 -9.92 -2.47
C THR A 17 3.90 -9.71 -2.67
N GLY A 18 3.40 -9.78 -3.91
CA GLY A 18 1.96 -9.67 -4.18
C GLY A 18 1.14 -10.78 -3.51
N THR A 19 1.69 -12.01 -3.46
CA THR A 19 1.04 -13.12 -2.75
C THR A 19 1.05 -12.92 -1.23
N ALA A 20 2.17 -12.45 -0.67
CA ALA A 20 2.29 -12.15 0.75
C ALA A 20 1.30 -11.05 1.18
N LEU A 21 1.12 -10.00 0.38
CA LEU A 21 0.13 -8.95 0.64
C LEU A 21 -1.30 -9.48 0.62
N LEU A 22 -1.63 -10.40 -0.29
CA LEU A 22 -2.96 -11.03 -0.34
C LEU A 22 -3.19 -11.98 0.85
N ILE A 23 -2.17 -12.77 1.23
CA ILE A 23 -2.26 -13.62 2.43
C ILE A 23 -2.41 -12.76 3.68
N ALA A 24 -1.68 -11.65 3.78
CA ALA A 24 -1.82 -10.69 4.87
C ALA A 24 -3.23 -10.10 4.91
N ALA A 25 -3.80 -9.72 3.76
CA ALA A 25 -5.18 -9.22 3.67
C ALA A 25 -6.20 -10.25 4.15
N LEU A 26 -6.03 -11.53 3.78
CA LEU A 26 -6.90 -12.61 4.24
C LEU A 26 -6.73 -12.89 5.74
N GLY A 27 -5.50 -12.85 6.24
CA GLY A 27 -5.19 -13.00 7.66
C GLY A 27 -5.82 -11.89 8.50
N LEU A 28 -5.66 -10.64 8.09
CA LEU A 28 -6.32 -9.48 8.70
C LEU A 28 -7.84 -9.63 8.66
N SER A 29 -8.42 -9.96 7.50
CA SER A 29 -9.86 -10.18 7.37
C SER A 29 -10.39 -11.24 8.35
N ALA A 30 -9.67 -12.36 8.50
CA ALA A 30 -10.04 -13.41 9.44
C ALA A 30 -9.89 -12.97 10.90
N TRP A 31 -8.85 -12.19 11.20
CA TRP A 31 -8.62 -11.61 12.52
C TRP A 31 -9.71 -10.61 12.92
N ILE A 32 -10.12 -9.73 12.00
CA ILE A 32 -11.22 -8.78 12.17
C ILE A 32 -12.53 -9.51 12.47
N ILE A 33 -12.85 -10.56 11.70
CA ILE A 33 -14.05 -11.40 11.94
C ILE A 33 -13.98 -12.05 13.32
N TYR A 34 -12.80 -12.54 13.72
CA TYR A 34 -12.59 -13.13 15.02
C TYR A 34 -12.77 -12.11 16.15
N LEU A 35 -12.18 -10.93 16.05
CA LEU A 35 -12.35 -9.85 17.04
C LEU A 35 -13.82 -9.42 17.13
N GLY A 36 -14.50 -9.21 16.01
CA GLY A 36 -15.92 -8.87 15.99
C GLY A 36 -16.82 -9.94 16.63
N ALA A 37 -16.42 -11.22 16.57
CA ALA A 37 -17.13 -12.31 17.25
C ALA A 37 -16.71 -12.50 18.72
N ALA A 38 -15.48 -12.14 19.07
CA ALA A 38 -14.88 -12.35 20.39
C ALA A 38 -15.09 -11.18 21.36
N LEU A 39 -15.29 -9.96 20.86
CA LEU A 39 -15.67 -8.80 21.67
C LEU A 39 -17.17 -8.90 22.01
N PRO A 40 -17.54 -9.09 23.29
CA PRO A 40 -18.91 -8.86 23.72
C PRO A 40 -19.30 -7.40 23.40
N ASN A 41 -20.59 -7.11 23.17
CA ASN A 41 -21.16 -5.77 22.88
C ASN A 41 -20.91 -4.67 23.95
N GLN A 42 -19.91 -4.82 24.80
CA GLN A 42 -19.50 -3.89 25.84
C GLN A 42 -18.38 -3.02 25.24
N GLY A 43 -18.71 -2.19 24.25
CA GLY A 43 -17.83 -1.07 23.88
C GLY A 43 -17.60 -0.16 25.10
N PRO A 44 -16.57 0.72 25.10
CA PRO A 44 -16.39 1.71 26.16
C PRO A 44 -17.72 2.41 26.43
N ALA A 45 -18.08 2.60 27.70
CA ALA A 45 -19.35 3.12 28.19
C ALA A 45 -19.72 4.50 27.62
N GLN A 46 -20.05 4.55 26.34
CA GLN A 46 -20.58 5.67 25.62
C GLN A 46 -21.87 5.20 24.95
N ASP A 47 -22.94 5.93 25.23
CA ASP A 47 -24.28 5.64 24.75
C ASP A 47 -24.47 6.19 23.33
N TRP A 48 -23.59 5.83 22.40
CA TRP A 48 -23.65 6.29 21.00
C TRP A 48 -24.46 5.29 20.11
N ASN A 49 -25.45 4.62 20.71
CA ASN A 49 -26.34 3.65 20.05
C ASN A 49 -27.19 4.32 18.97
N THR A 50 -27.06 3.87 17.71
CA THR A 50 -27.97 4.24 16.63
C THR A 50 -29.05 3.16 16.51
N THR A 51 -30.12 3.30 17.27
CA THR A 51 -31.21 2.33 17.53
C THR A 51 -31.94 1.75 16.30
N TRP A 52 -31.63 2.17 15.07
CA TRP A 52 -32.40 1.77 13.88
C TRP A 52 -31.86 0.55 13.11
N THR A 53 -30.59 0.18 13.27
CA THR A 53 -29.97 -0.98 12.56
C THR A 53 -29.52 -2.10 13.48
N GLY A 54 -29.49 -1.87 14.81
CA GLY A 54 -28.94 -2.83 15.78
C GLY A 54 -27.42 -3.00 15.71
N ILE A 55 -26.73 -2.20 14.89
CA ILE A 55 -25.28 -2.12 14.80
C ILE A 55 -24.85 -0.82 15.46
N ASP A 56 -23.96 -0.92 16.44
CA ASP A 56 -23.31 0.22 17.02
C ASP A 56 -22.43 0.90 15.97
N THR A 57 -22.71 2.16 15.61
CA THR A 57 -21.86 3.04 14.78
C THR A 57 -20.34 3.10 15.17
N TRP A 58 -19.89 2.63 16.35
CA TRP A 58 -18.48 2.38 16.67
C TRP A 58 -18.00 1.22 15.80
N GLN A 59 -18.72 0.09 15.82
CA GLN A 59 -18.44 -1.07 14.96
C GLN A 59 -18.41 -0.68 13.48
N LEU A 60 -19.25 0.26 13.02
CA LEU A 60 -19.21 0.76 11.65
C LEU A 60 -17.94 1.58 11.35
N THR A 61 -17.47 2.36 12.31
CA THR A 61 -16.24 3.17 12.15
C THR A 61 -15.02 2.26 12.02
N TRP A 62 -14.95 1.24 12.87
CA TRP A 62 -13.90 0.21 12.85
C TRP A 62 -13.95 -0.63 11.58
N ALA A 63 -15.12 -1.19 11.23
CA ALA A 63 -15.28 -1.97 10.01
C ALA A 63 -14.98 -1.16 8.74
N GLY A 64 -15.23 0.15 8.75
CA GLY A 64 -14.86 1.03 7.64
C GLY A 64 -13.35 1.13 7.46
N LEU A 65 -12.60 1.26 8.57
CA LEU A 65 -11.15 1.35 8.56
C LEU A 65 -10.51 0.04 8.10
N ASP A 66 -10.98 -1.09 8.64
CA ASP A 66 -10.62 -2.44 8.22
C ASP A 66 -10.80 -2.66 6.71
N VAL A 67 -11.93 -2.20 6.15
CA VAL A 67 -12.21 -2.29 4.72
C VAL A 67 -11.19 -1.50 3.90
N PHE A 68 -10.75 -0.33 4.37
CA PHE A 68 -9.70 0.44 3.68
C PHE A 68 -8.36 -0.27 3.69
N GLU A 69 -8.00 -0.97 4.77
CA GLU A 69 -6.77 -1.76 4.84
C GLU A 69 -6.78 -2.95 3.88
N VAL A 70 -7.85 -3.74 3.94
CA VAL A 70 -8.03 -4.91 3.06
C VAL A 70 -8.06 -4.47 1.60
N ALA A 71 -8.74 -3.36 1.29
CA ALA A 71 -8.76 -2.78 -0.04
C ALA A 71 -7.35 -2.32 -0.46
N GLY A 72 -6.59 -1.67 0.43
CA GLY A 72 -5.23 -1.22 0.18
C GLY A 72 -4.25 -2.36 -0.10
N LEU A 73 -4.26 -3.41 0.71
CA LEU A 73 -3.45 -4.62 0.51
C LEU A 73 -3.85 -5.37 -0.75
N THR A 74 -5.16 -5.53 -0.99
CA THR A 74 -5.67 -6.24 -2.16
C THR A 74 -5.33 -5.50 -3.45
N ALA A 75 -5.56 -4.19 -3.49
CA ALA A 75 -5.23 -3.34 -4.63
C ALA A 75 -3.71 -3.36 -4.90
N THR A 76 -2.89 -3.18 -3.85
CA THR A 76 -1.43 -3.21 -4.01
C THR A 76 -0.94 -4.58 -4.45
N GLY A 77 -1.39 -5.67 -3.82
CA GLY A 77 -1.02 -7.04 -4.18
C GLY A 77 -1.44 -7.41 -5.61
N TYR A 78 -2.63 -6.99 -6.04
CA TYR A 78 -3.10 -7.20 -7.40
C TYR A 78 -2.29 -6.40 -8.42
N LEU A 79 -2.03 -5.12 -8.15
CA LEU A 79 -1.28 -4.24 -9.06
C LEU A 79 0.19 -4.64 -9.17
N VAL A 80 0.82 -5.10 -8.07
CA VAL A 80 2.17 -5.68 -8.07
C VAL A 80 2.22 -6.92 -8.98
N ARG A 81 1.22 -7.80 -8.93
CA ARG A 81 1.16 -8.99 -9.82
C ARG A 81 0.97 -8.64 -11.28
N ARG A 82 0.29 -7.53 -11.56
CA ARG A 82 0.06 -7.00 -12.93
C ARG A 82 1.22 -6.15 -13.44
N SER A 83 2.26 -5.90 -12.63
CA SER A 83 3.35 -4.95 -12.93
C SER A 83 2.82 -3.58 -13.38
N HIS A 84 1.69 -3.14 -12.81
CA HIS A 84 0.99 -1.95 -13.29
C HIS A 84 1.58 -0.68 -12.68
N ARG A 85 1.67 0.41 -13.47
CA ARG A 85 2.26 1.69 -13.01
C ARG A 85 1.57 2.28 -11.78
N GLN A 86 0.27 2.02 -11.62
CA GLN A 86 -0.52 2.49 -10.47
C GLN A 86 -0.16 1.82 -9.13
N THR A 87 0.70 0.78 -9.14
CA THR A 87 1.20 0.11 -7.92
C THR A 87 1.75 1.12 -6.91
N ARG A 88 2.46 2.15 -7.38
CA ARG A 88 3.02 3.20 -6.52
C ARG A 88 1.93 3.99 -5.79
N THR A 89 0.90 4.41 -6.51
CA THR A 89 -0.20 5.20 -5.94
C THR A 89 -1.00 4.38 -4.93
N ALA A 90 -1.34 3.13 -5.26
CA ALA A 90 -2.05 2.25 -4.35
C ALA A 90 -1.28 2.01 -3.04
N ALA A 91 0.02 1.71 -3.15
CA ALA A 91 0.86 1.48 -1.97
C ALA A 91 1.03 2.74 -1.10
N LEU A 92 1.14 3.93 -1.72
CA LEU A 92 1.24 5.20 -0.99
C LEU A 92 -0.07 5.59 -0.30
N LEU A 93 -1.21 5.23 -0.87
CA LEU A 93 -2.52 5.47 -0.24
C LEU A 93 -2.79 4.48 0.89
N ALA A 94 -2.35 3.22 0.76
CA ALA A 94 -2.55 2.19 1.77
C ALA A 94 -1.66 2.37 3.00
N ALA A 95 -0.39 2.76 2.83
CA ALA A 95 0.57 2.89 3.93
C ALA A 95 0.11 3.75 5.13
N PRO A 96 -0.48 4.96 4.95
CA PRO A 96 -0.96 5.73 6.09
C PRO A 96 -2.19 5.12 6.76
N VAL A 97 -2.98 4.27 6.08
CA VAL A 97 -4.15 3.62 6.69
C VAL A 97 -3.72 2.70 7.83
N PHE A 98 -2.71 1.86 7.62
CA PHE A 98 -2.11 0.98 8.65
C PHE A 98 -1.54 1.76 9.85
N VAL A 99 -0.97 2.95 9.61
CA VAL A 99 -0.45 3.79 10.70
C VAL A 99 -1.60 4.41 11.51
N ILE A 100 -2.68 4.80 10.83
CA ILE A 100 -3.87 5.35 11.47
C ILE A 100 -4.59 4.26 12.27
N ASP A 101 -4.67 3.03 11.74
CA ASP A 101 -5.23 1.85 12.41
C ASP A 101 -4.55 1.59 13.75
N GLY A 102 -3.24 1.34 13.74
CA GLY A 102 -2.52 1.03 14.98
C GLY A 102 -2.46 2.20 15.97
N TRP A 103 -2.58 3.45 15.51
CA TRP A 103 -2.77 4.60 16.39
C TRP A 103 -4.16 4.60 17.04
N PHE A 104 -5.20 4.25 16.27
CA PHE A 104 -6.57 4.18 16.74
C PHE A 104 -6.77 3.03 17.74
N ASP A 105 -6.15 1.87 17.50
CA ASP A 105 -6.06 0.74 18.43
C ASP A 105 -5.47 1.16 19.78
N MET A 106 -4.40 1.96 19.75
CA MET A 106 -3.79 2.47 20.97
C MET A 106 -4.71 3.42 21.74
N LEU A 107 -5.50 4.25 21.04
CA LEU A 107 -6.43 5.20 21.66
C LEU A 107 -7.67 4.54 22.27
N THR A 108 -8.07 3.38 21.75
CA THR A 108 -9.30 2.69 22.11
C THR A 108 -9.10 1.54 23.10
N ALA A 109 -7.85 1.25 23.44
CA ALA A 109 -7.48 0.27 24.47
C ALA A 109 -8.17 0.55 25.82
N ALA A 110 -9.01 -0.37 26.26
CA ALA A 110 -9.81 -0.24 27.48
C ALA A 110 -9.02 -0.49 28.77
N SER A 111 -7.91 -1.24 28.68
CA SER A 111 -7.05 -1.58 29.82
C SER A 111 -5.56 -1.44 29.50
N ARG A 112 -4.70 -1.45 30.54
CA ARG A 112 -3.24 -1.43 30.35
C ARG A 112 -2.71 -2.67 29.63
N SER A 113 -3.36 -3.82 29.79
CA SER A 113 -3.03 -5.03 29.05
C SER A 113 -3.40 -4.89 27.58
N ASP A 114 -4.57 -4.33 27.28
CA ASP A 114 -4.99 -4.11 25.89
C ASP A 114 -4.07 -3.11 25.21
N LEU A 115 -3.65 -2.05 25.91
CA LEU A 115 -2.68 -1.09 25.41
C LEU A 115 -1.34 -1.75 25.06
N ALA A 116 -0.86 -2.67 25.90
CA ALA A 116 0.38 -3.40 25.62
C ALA A 116 0.25 -4.32 24.40
N VAL A 117 -0.93 -4.93 24.21
CA VAL A 117 -1.24 -5.75 23.03
C VAL A 117 -1.32 -4.88 21.77
N SER A 118 -2.03 -3.75 21.81
CA SER A 118 -2.12 -2.80 20.70
C SER A 118 -0.75 -2.24 20.31
N LEU A 119 0.11 -1.90 21.27
CA LEU A 119 1.48 -1.47 21.01
C LEU A 119 2.34 -2.58 20.38
N ALA A 120 2.16 -3.82 20.83
CA ALA A 120 2.87 -4.96 20.26
C ALA A 120 2.42 -5.24 18.81
N LEU A 121 1.11 -5.18 18.54
CA LEU A 121 0.55 -5.32 17.19
C LEU A 121 1.00 -4.18 16.28
N LEU A 122 0.93 -2.92 16.75
CA LEU A 122 1.42 -1.76 16.02
C LEU A 122 2.90 -1.95 15.62
N ALA A 123 3.73 -2.45 16.54
CA ALA A 123 5.16 -2.64 16.28
C ALA A 123 5.48 -3.82 15.35
N VAL A 124 4.69 -4.90 15.38
CA VAL A 124 5.01 -6.18 14.71
C VAL A 124 4.21 -6.41 13.44
N ALA A 125 3.01 -5.84 13.33
CA ALA A 125 2.11 -6.01 12.18
C ALA A 125 1.99 -4.70 11.39
N GLU A 126 1.49 -3.65 12.03
CA GLU A 126 1.10 -2.41 11.35
C GLU A 126 2.28 -1.66 10.74
N LEU A 127 3.32 -1.38 11.55
CA LEU A 127 4.51 -0.68 11.08
C LEU A 127 5.28 -1.49 10.01
N PRO A 128 5.47 -2.82 10.16
CA PRO A 128 6.07 -3.63 9.11
C PRO A 128 5.24 -3.65 7.83
N ALA A 129 3.91 -3.71 7.91
CA ALA A 129 3.03 -3.65 6.74
C ALA A 129 3.17 -2.30 6.01
N ALA A 130 3.10 -1.19 6.74
CA ALA A 130 3.32 0.15 6.20
C ALA A 130 4.72 0.28 5.56
N ALA A 131 5.75 -0.27 6.21
CA ALA A 131 7.11 -0.28 5.66
C ALA A 131 7.21 -1.07 4.36
N VAL A 132 6.59 -2.25 4.27
CA VAL A 132 6.53 -3.06 3.04
C VAL A 132 5.82 -2.30 1.92
N LEU A 133 4.69 -1.66 2.20
CA LEU A 133 3.98 -0.83 1.22
C LEU A 133 4.84 0.32 0.71
N LEU A 134 5.56 1.02 1.60
CA LEU A 134 6.51 2.07 1.20
C LEU A 134 7.69 1.52 0.38
N LEU A 135 8.21 0.35 0.72
CA LEU A 135 9.26 -0.31 -0.07
C LEU A 135 8.76 -0.68 -1.48
N VAL A 136 7.52 -1.18 -1.59
CA VAL A 136 6.87 -1.45 -2.89
C VAL A 136 6.72 -0.16 -3.69
N ALA A 137 6.25 0.93 -3.07
CA ALA A 137 6.14 2.24 -3.72
C ALA A 137 7.49 2.77 -4.21
N ARG A 138 8.56 2.62 -3.40
CA ARG A 138 9.93 3.03 -3.76
C ARG A 138 10.45 2.22 -4.95
N LYS A 139 10.25 0.91 -4.96
CA LYS A 139 10.64 0.06 -6.10
C LYS A 139 9.88 0.42 -7.37
N ALA A 140 8.56 0.60 -7.27
CA ALA A 140 7.75 1.02 -8.41
C ALA A 140 8.24 2.34 -9.03
N ARG A 141 8.64 3.32 -8.19
CA ARG A 141 9.23 4.58 -8.66
C ARG A 141 10.55 4.39 -9.41
N GLN A 142 11.39 3.42 -9.01
CA GLN A 142 12.67 3.16 -9.68
C GLN A 142 12.45 2.63 -11.11
N PHE A 143 11.44 1.79 -11.33
CA PHE A 143 11.05 1.37 -12.68
C PHE A 143 10.58 2.54 -13.54
N GLU A 144 9.75 3.45 -12.99
CA GLU A 144 9.31 4.65 -13.72
C GLU A 144 10.48 5.56 -14.10
N THR A 145 11.49 5.68 -13.24
CA THR A 145 12.64 6.57 -13.46
C THR A 145 13.66 5.95 -14.41
N GLY A 146 13.79 4.61 -14.44
CA GLY A 146 14.69 3.89 -15.35
C GLY A 146 14.20 3.82 -16.80
N GLU A 147 12.88 3.91 -17.04
CA GLU A 147 12.29 3.97 -18.38
C GLU A 147 12.35 5.39 -19.00
N GLN A 148 12.42 6.43 -18.17
CA GLN A 148 12.39 7.84 -18.54
C GLN A 148 13.71 8.52 -19.03
N PRO A 149 14.95 7.96 -18.98
CA PRO A 149 16.16 8.75 -19.27
C PRO A 149 16.49 9.02 -20.76
N ALA A 150 16.06 8.17 -21.70
CA ALA A 150 16.50 8.30 -23.10
C ALA A 150 15.55 9.13 -23.98
N ALA A 151 14.24 9.02 -23.77
CA ALA A 151 13.24 9.65 -24.66
C ALA A 151 13.12 11.18 -24.48
N ALA A 152 13.59 11.72 -23.35
CA ALA A 152 13.55 13.15 -23.06
C ALA A 152 14.81 13.91 -23.54
N ASP A 153 15.95 13.23 -23.68
CA ASP A 153 17.23 13.84 -24.08
C ASP A 153 17.39 13.95 -25.61
N GLU A 154 16.65 13.15 -26.39
CA GLU A 154 16.73 13.18 -27.86
C GLU A 154 15.92 14.31 -28.51
N ARG A 155 14.84 14.81 -27.86
CA ARG A 155 13.97 15.84 -28.44
C ARG A 155 14.58 17.24 -28.55
N PRO A 156 15.39 17.73 -27.59
CA PRO A 156 16.12 18.98 -27.74
C PRO A 156 17.18 18.89 -28.84
N GLN A 157 17.88 17.75 -28.93
CA GLN A 157 19.00 17.56 -29.86
C GLN A 157 18.56 17.38 -31.33
N LEU A 158 17.39 16.78 -31.57
CA LEU A 158 16.79 16.70 -32.91
C LEU A 158 16.34 18.07 -33.44
N GLY A 159 15.84 18.95 -32.56
CA GLY A 159 15.48 20.31 -32.92
C GLY A 159 16.72 21.15 -33.29
N GLU A 160 17.79 21.04 -32.50
CA GLU A 160 19.03 21.79 -32.75
C GLU A 160 19.75 21.33 -34.03
N LYS A 161 19.85 20.01 -34.25
CA LYS A 161 20.44 19.47 -35.49
C LYS A 161 19.65 19.82 -36.74
N ALA A 162 18.31 19.84 -36.67
CA ALA A 162 17.48 20.22 -37.80
C ALA A 162 17.60 21.71 -38.14
N VAL A 163 17.82 22.57 -37.13
CA VAL A 163 18.07 24.01 -37.34
C VAL A 163 19.45 24.24 -37.97
N ASP A 164 20.47 23.49 -37.54
CA ASP A 164 21.82 23.58 -38.09
C ASP A 164 21.89 23.09 -39.55
N GLU A 165 21.19 22.01 -39.89
CA GLU A 165 21.15 21.51 -41.28
C GLU A 165 20.43 22.49 -42.23
N LEU A 166 19.32 23.10 -41.79
CA LEU A 166 18.61 24.10 -42.59
C LEU A 166 19.39 25.42 -42.75
N GLY A 167 20.22 25.79 -41.76
CA GLY A 167 21.10 26.96 -41.85
C GLY A 167 22.21 26.78 -42.89
N ASN A 168 22.80 25.59 -42.97
CA ASN A 168 23.94 25.30 -43.85
C ASN A 168 23.56 25.24 -45.34
N GLU A 169 22.35 24.80 -45.69
CA GLU A 169 21.90 24.72 -47.09
C GLU A 169 21.49 26.08 -47.69
N SER A 170 21.29 27.11 -46.86
CA SER A 170 20.89 28.46 -47.32
C SER A 170 22.06 29.41 -47.59
N GLY A 171 23.29 28.99 -47.28
CA GLY A 171 24.50 29.83 -47.31
C GLY A 171 25.51 29.52 -48.43
N GLY A 172 25.23 28.56 -49.32
CA GLY A 172 26.09 28.20 -50.47
C GLY A 172 25.46 28.57 -51.80
#